data_AF-A0A0J6WYA4-F1
#
_entry.id   AF-A0A0J6WYA4-F1
#
_cell.length_a   1.000
_cell.length_b   1.000
_cell.length_c   1.000
_cell.angle_alpha   90.00
_cell.angle_beta   90.00
_cell.angle_gamma   90.00
#
_symmetry.space_group_name_H-M   'P 1'
#
loop_
_entity.id
_entity.type
_entity.pdbx_description
1 polymer ?
#
loop_
_entity_poly.entity_id
_entity_poly.type
_entity_poly.pdbx_seq_one_letter_code
_entity_poly.pdbx_strand_id
1 'polypeptide(L)'
;MPDLAYQLNPVLMGGVVTQSGQNIVKINLNGRLGVLYVRNSMVQGTNITPGAAVQFYFSYIQIVTEPLDYDYFPLEHESEVNPVLIGGVIIEVNDTAVKIEMGNQAGTVAVPRRWVFTSVPLAAGQQAEFYVSRIKVKHI
;
A
#
# COMPACT_ATOMS: atom_id res chain seq x y z
N MET A 1 -3.93 -17.95 24.15
CA MET A 1 -3.03 -18.12 22.98
C MET A 1 -1.98 -17.03 23.07
N PRO A 2 -0.71 -17.26 22.70
CA PRO A 2 0.27 -16.19 22.75
C PRO A 2 -0.16 -15.13 21.72
N ASP A 3 -0.42 -13.94 22.24
CA ASP A 3 -0.64 -12.75 21.44
C ASP A 3 0.71 -12.43 20.79
N LEU A 4 0.89 -12.86 19.54
CA LEU A 4 2.09 -12.50 18.80
C LEU A 4 1.98 -11.00 18.53
N ALA A 5 2.58 -10.21 19.41
CA ALA A 5 2.74 -8.77 19.26
C ALA A 5 3.68 -8.50 18.08
N TYR A 6 3.20 -8.76 16.86
CA TYR A 6 3.89 -8.40 15.64
C TYR A 6 3.80 -6.88 15.48
N GLN A 7 4.94 -6.21 15.53
CA GLN A 7 5.02 -4.80 15.20
C GLN A 7 5.11 -4.65 13.68
N LEU A 8 4.12 -4.00 13.08
CA LEU A 8 4.19 -3.58 11.69
C LEU A 8 5.28 -2.51 11.55
N ASN A 9 6.37 -2.87 10.89
CA ASN A 9 7.46 -1.94 10.61
C ASN A 9 7.45 -1.54 9.13
N PRO A 10 7.24 -0.26 8.80
CA PRO A 10 7.37 0.22 7.44
C PRO A 10 8.82 0.15 6.99
N VAL A 11 9.05 -0.29 5.76
CA VAL A 11 10.37 -0.32 5.13
C VAL A 11 10.37 0.60 3.92
N LEU A 12 11.50 1.26 3.68
CA LEU A 12 11.66 2.06 2.47
C LEU A 12 11.70 1.12 1.26
N MET A 13 10.68 1.23 0.43
CA MET A 13 10.49 0.44 -0.77
C MET A 13 10.71 1.29 -2.01
N GLY A 14 11.09 0.62 -3.08
CA GLY A 14 11.19 1.20 -4.41
C GLY A 14 10.18 0.55 -5.35
N GLY A 15 9.87 1.26 -6.43
CA GLY A 15 9.05 0.72 -7.50
C GLY A 15 9.30 1.45 -8.82
N VAL A 16 8.60 1.00 -9.84
CA VAL A 16 8.61 1.59 -11.17
C VAL A 16 7.18 1.90 -11.59
N VAL A 17 6.93 3.14 -12.00
CA VAL A 17 5.66 3.51 -12.64
C VAL A 17 5.53 2.71 -13.94
N THR A 18 4.46 1.95 -14.07
CA THR A 18 4.18 1.14 -15.29
C THR A 18 3.01 1.68 -16.09
N GLN A 19 2.16 2.49 -15.46
CA GLN A 19 1.08 3.20 -16.13
C GLN A 19 0.79 4.51 -15.38
N SER A 20 0.60 5.59 -16.12
CA SER A 20 0.18 6.90 -15.60
C SER A 20 -1.11 7.33 -16.29
N GLY A 21 -2.19 7.47 -15.54
CA GLY A 21 -3.47 7.99 -16.04
C GLY A 21 -3.82 9.34 -15.44
N GLN A 22 -4.98 9.90 -15.83
CA GLN A 22 -5.45 11.20 -15.31
C GLN A 22 -5.74 11.18 -13.81
N ASN A 23 -6.10 10.02 -13.24
CA ASN A 23 -6.46 9.92 -11.83
C ASN A 23 -5.66 8.87 -11.04
N ILE A 24 -5.18 7.81 -11.71
CA ILE A 24 -4.52 6.67 -11.07
C ILE A 24 -3.15 6.42 -11.69
N VAL A 25 -2.18 6.11 -10.83
CA VAL A 25 -0.83 5.64 -11.18
C VAL A 25 -0.72 4.16 -10.81
N LYS A 26 -0.21 3.35 -11.73
CA LYS A 26 0.17 1.96 -11.46
C LYS A 26 1.67 1.87 -11.22
N ILE A 27 2.06 1.30 -10.10
CA ILE A 27 3.45 1.12 -9.68
C ILE A 27 3.69 -0.36 -9.42
N ASN A 28 4.69 -0.92 -10.09
CA ASN A 28 5.18 -2.26 -9.78
C ASN A 28 6.24 -2.14 -8.68
N LEU A 29 6.11 -2.94 -7.63
CA LEU A 29 7.05 -2.96 -6.51
C LEU A 29 8.35 -3.67 -6.93
N ASN A 30 9.49 -3.14 -6.50
CA ASN A 30 10.78 -3.79 -6.73
C ASN A 30 10.83 -5.17 -6.05
N GLY A 31 11.58 -6.10 -6.66
CA GLY A 31 11.73 -7.46 -6.13
C GLY A 31 10.57 -8.42 -6.48
N ARG A 32 9.61 -7.99 -7.32
CA ARG A 32 8.44 -8.73 -7.81
C ARG A 32 7.63 -9.38 -6.69
N LEU A 33 6.45 -8.80 -6.45
CA LEU A 33 5.15 -9.51 -6.45
C LEU A 33 4.00 -8.62 -5.95
N GLY A 34 4.24 -7.31 -5.79
CA GLY A 34 3.15 -6.39 -5.54
C GLY A 34 2.92 -5.38 -6.66
N VAL A 35 1.68 -4.93 -6.77
CA VAL A 35 1.26 -3.85 -7.65
C VAL A 35 0.44 -2.88 -6.83
N LEU A 36 0.80 -1.61 -6.90
CA LEU A 36 0.10 -0.51 -6.25
C LEU A 36 -0.61 0.33 -7.31
N TYR A 37 -1.89 0.54 -7.13
CA TYR A 37 -2.67 1.52 -7.85
C TYR A 37 -3.01 2.63 -6.86
N VAL A 38 -2.55 3.85 -7.10
CA VAL A 38 -2.80 5.00 -6.20
C VAL A 38 -3.34 6.18 -6.96
N ARG A 39 -4.05 7.07 -6.25
CA ARG A 39 -4.42 8.37 -6.81
C ARG A 39 -3.17 9.21 -7.11
N ASN A 40 -3.26 10.04 -8.15
CA ASN A 40 -2.19 10.97 -8.52
C ASN A 40 -1.77 11.90 -7.37
N SER A 41 -2.71 12.31 -6.51
CA SER A 41 -2.43 13.15 -5.33
C SER A 41 -1.45 12.52 -4.34
N MET A 42 -1.35 11.19 -4.30
CA MET A 42 -0.40 10.50 -3.42
C MET A 42 1.03 10.49 -3.96
N VAL A 43 1.22 10.82 -5.24
CA VAL A 43 2.52 10.81 -5.90
C VAL A 43 3.10 12.23 -5.98
N GLN A 44 4.20 12.44 -5.30
CA GLN A 44 4.99 13.67 -5.29
C GLN A 44 6.04 13.64 -6.40
N GLY A 45 6.08 14.72 -7.17
CA GLY A 45 7.11 14.97 -8.17
C GLY A 45 6.54 15.43 -9.51
N THR A 46 7.43 15.89 -10.37
CA THR A 46 7.14 16.14 -11.78
C THR A 46 7.47 14.88 -12.58
N ASN A 47 6.82 14.67 -13.73
CA ASN A 47 7.05 13.53 -14.64
C ASN A 47 6.70 12.15 -14.08
N ILE A 48 5.44 11.98 -13.64
CA ILE A 48 4.86 10.66 -13.34
C ILE A 48 4.58 9.94 -14.68
N THR A 49 5.63 9.39 -15.29
CA THR A 49 5.55 8.68 -16.58
C THR A 49 5.99 7.23 -16.42
N PRO A 50 5.54 6.32 -17.32
CA PRO A 50 6.02 4.93 -17.31
C PRO A 50 7.55 4.87 -17.40
N GLY A 51 8.16 4.05 -16.55
CA GLY A 51 9.61 3.95 -16.39
C GLY A 51 10.19 4.79 -15.24
N ALA A 52 9.44 5.78 -14.72
CA ALA A 52 9.91 6.58 -13.59
C ALA A 52 10.10 5.72 -12.33
N ALA A 53 11.29 5.81 -11.72
CA ALA A 53 11.60 5.16 -10.47
C ALA A 53 10.99 5.95 -9.31
N VAL A 54 10.39 5.23 -8.35
CA VAL A 54 9.77 5.83 -7.17
C VAL A 54 10.30 5.22 -5.87
N GLN A 55 10.09 5.93 -4.77
CA GLN A 55 10.32 5.43 -3.42
C GLN A 55 9.21 5.86 -2.47
N PHE A 56 8.90 4.99 -1.51
CA PHE A 56 7.88 5.20 -0.48
C PHE A 56 8.06 4.17 0.63
N TYR A 57 7.54 4.44 1.82
CA TYR A 57 7.44 3.45 2.87
C TYR A 57 6.24 2.55 2.68
N PHE A 58 6.43 1.26 2.95
CA PHE A 58 5.37 0.26 2.94
C PHE A 58 5.68 -0.82 4.00
N SER A 59 4.69 -1.31 4.73
CA SER A 59 4.88 -2.43 5.68
C SER A 59 4.26 -3.73 5.18
N TYR A 60 4.46 -4.82 5.94
CA TYR A 60 3.56 -5.96 5.86
C TYR A 60 2.13 -5.56 6.24
N ILE A 61 1.18 -6.43 5.94
CA ILE A 61 -0.25 -6.20 6.15
C ILE A 61 -0.72 -7.06 7.31
N GLN A 62 -1.55 -6.52 8.18
CA GLN A 62 -2.17 -7.25 9.27
C GLN A 62 -3.68 -7.34 9.06
N ILE A 63 -4.26 -8.51 9.31
CA ILE A 63 -5.72 -8.67 9.39
C ILE A 63 -6.19 -8.23 10.78
N VAL A 64 -7.21 -7.39 10.81
CA VAL A 64 -7.81 -6.85 12.03
C VAL A 64 -9.30 -7.15 12.08
N THR A 65 -9.84 -7.28 13.30
CA THR A 65 -11.28 -7.45 13.52
C THR A 65 -11.96 -6.11 13.82
N GLU A 66 -11.22 -5.17 14.40
CA GLU A 66 -11.70 -3.86 14.84
C GLU A 66 -10.83 -2.78 14.18
N PRO A 67 -11.18 -2.34 12.95
CA PRO A 67 -10.42 -1.29 12.27
C PRO A 67 -10.53 0.04 13.02
N LEU A 68 -9.45 0.81 13.00
CA LEU A 68 -9.40 2.14 13.61
C LEU A 68 -10.07 3.21 12.71
N ASP A 69 -10.21 4.42 13.26
CA ASP A 69 -10.49 5.62 12.49
C ASP A 69 -9.17 6.21 11.98
N TYR A 70 -8.81 5.89 10.74
CA TYR A 70 -7.52 6.25 10.16
C TYR A 70 -7.52 7.66 9.58
N ASP A 71 -6.47 8.43 9.84
CA ASP A 71 -6.26 9.75 9.22
C ASP A 71 -5.50 9.63 7.89
N TYR A 72 -6.18 9.98 6.80
CA TYR A 72 -5.61 9.96 5.44
C TYR A 72 -5.06 11.33 5.00
N PHE A 73 -5.27 12.39 5.80
CA PHE A 73 -4.82 13.74 5.45
C PHE A 73 -3.31 13.80 5.11
N PRO A 74 -2.41 13.12 5.86
CA PRO A 74 -0.97 13.13 5.54
C PRO A 74 -0.63 12.54 4.17
N LEU A 75 -1.39 11.55 3.68
CA LEU A 75 -1.14 10.90 2.38
C LEU A 75 -1.40 11.81 1.17
N GLU A 76 -2.13 12.91 1.37
CA GLU A 76 -2.51 13.82 0.30
C GLU A 76 -1.87 15.20 0.45
N HIS A 77 -1.59 15.64 1.67
CA HIS A 77 -1.28 17.04 1.96
C HIS A 77 0.15 17.27 2.46
N GLU A 78 0.81 16.28 3.08
CA GLU A 78 2.15 16.50 3.65
C GLU A 78 3.28 16.43 2.63
N SER A 79 4.30 17.28 2.74
CA SER A 79 5.45 17.27 1.82
C SER A 79 6.43 16.13 2.10
N GLU A 80 6.40 15.55 3.30
CA GLU A 80 7.32 14.49 3.70
C GLU A 80 6.82 13.09 3.31
N VAL A 81 7.77 12.15 3.18
CA VAL A 81 7.50 10.75 2.84
C VAL A 81 7.44 9.96 4.16
N ASN A 82 6.50 10.30 5.02
CA ASN A 82 6.32 9.64 6.31
C ASN A 82 5.34 8.46 6.20
N PRO A 83 5.61 7.31 6.84
CA PRO A 83 4.66 6.21 6.89
C PRO A 83 3.39 6.62 7.64
N VAL A 84 2.23 6.31 7.06
CA VAL A 84 0.90 6.56 7.62
C VAL A 84 0.20 5.22 7.77
N LEU A 85 -0.34 4.94 8.95
CA LEU A 85 -1.15 3.74 9.17
C LEU A 85 -2.51 3.94 8.49
N ILE A 86 -2.88 3.04 7.60
CA ILE A 86 -4.18 3.08 6.92
C ILE A 86 -4.92 1.75 7.05
N GLY A 87 -6.24 1.85 6.89
CA GLY A 87 -7.11 0.69 6.73
C GLY A 87 -7.31 0.30 5.27
N GLY A 88 -7.76 -0.92 5.08
CA GLY A 88 -8.24 -1.41 3.80
C GLY A 88 -9.10 -2.66 3.96
N VAL A 89 -9.74 -3.05 2.86
CA VAL A 89 -10.58 -4.25 2.79
C VAL A 89 -10.02 -5.18 1.72
N ILE A 90 -9.85 -6.46 2.05
CA ILE A 90 -9.53 -7.47 1.05
C ILE A 90 -10.71 -7.58 0.07
N ILE A 91 -10.47 -7.26 -1.19
CA ILE A 91 -11.47 -7.37 -2.27
C ILE A 91 -11.27 -8.61 -3.13
N GLU A 92 -10.07 -9.21 -3.11
CA GLU A 92 -9.76 -10.43 -3.85
C GLU A 92 -8.70 -11.26 -3.10
N VAL A 93 -8.89 -12.58 -3.08
CA VAL A 93 -7.88 -13.56 -2.67
C VAL A 93 -7.78 -14.61 -3.75
N ASN A 94 -6.58 -14.86 -4.25
CA ASN A 94 -6.30 -15.99 -5.15
C ASN A 94 -5.20 -16.87 -4.56
N ASP A 95 -4.70 -17.84 -5.33
CA ASP A 95 -3.70 -18.82 -4.85
C ASP A 95 -2.37 -18.17 -4.47
N THR A 96 -2.06 -17.00 -5.03
CA THR A 96 -0.73 -16.39 -4.93
C THR A 96 -0.73 -15.03 -4.21
N ALA A 97 -1.82 -14.27 -4.33
CA ALA A 97 -1.91 -12.89 -3.92
C ALA A 97 -3.22 -12.57 -3.23
N VAL A 98 -3.20 -11.48 -2.47
CA VAL A 98 -4.39 -10.75 -2.03
C VAL A 98 -4.41 -9.40 -2.72
N LYS A 99 -5.61 -8.88 -2.96
CA LYS A 99 -5.84 -7.50 -3.37
C LYS A 99 -6.66 -6.79 -2.31
N ILE A 100 -6.19 -5.63 -1.90
CA ILE A 100 -6.79 -4.80 -0.87
C ILE A 100 -7.17 -3.48 -1.48
N GLU A 101 -8.40 -3.06 -1.25
CA GLU A 101 -8.86 -1.70 -1.47
C GLU A 101 -8.48 -0.85 -0.26
N MET A 102 -7.72 0.21 -0.48
CA MET A 102 -7.31 1.14 0.55
C MET A 102 -8.47 2.08 0.90
N GLY A 103 -8.61 2.41 2.18
CA GLY A 103 -9.63 3.35 2.63
C GLY A 103 -9.49 4.74 1.99
N ASN A 104 -10.54 5.55 2.14
CA ASN A 104 -10.65 6.88 1.54
C ASN A 104 -10.39 6.91 0.01
N GLN A 105 -10.68 5.79 -0.69
CA GLN A 105 -10.43 5.64 -2.12
C GLN A 105 -8.97 5.95 -2.51
N ALA A 106 -8.02 5.71 -1.60
CA ALA A 106 -6.59 5.95 -1.84
C ALA A 106 -6.04 5.09 -2.99
N GLY A 107 -6.67 3.94 -3.24
CA GLY A 107 -6.39 3.07 -4.38
C GLY A 107 -6.44 1.59 -4.01
N THR A 108 -5.64 0.76 -4.65
CA THR A 108 -5.55 -0.68 -4.32
C THR A 108 -4.11 -1.16 -4.26
N VAL A 109 -3.85 -2.14 -3.40
CA VAL A 109 -2.57 -2.84 -3.35
C VAL A 109 -2.81 -4.34 -3.53
N ALA A 110 -2.11 -4.94 -4.48
CA ALA A 110 -2.03 -6.39 -4.64
C ALA A 110 -0.65 -6.85 -4.17
N VAL A 111 -0.57 -7.84 -3.30
CA VAL A 111 0.70 -8.40 -2.75
C VAL A 111 0.59 -9.91 -2.58
N PRO A 112 1.71 -10.64 -2.44
CA PRO A 112 1.67 -12.05 -2.08
C PRO A 112 0.91 -12.30 -0.78
N ARG A 113 0.28 -13.47 -0.68
CA ARG A 113 -0.33 -13.92 0.58
C ARG A 113 0.65 -13.93 1.76
N ARG A 114 1.94 -14.21 1.51
CA ARG A 114 2.99 -14.21 2.55
C ARG A 114 3.33 -12.81 3.09
N TRP A 115 2.78 -11.74 2.53
CA TRP A 115 2.91 -10.38 3.03
C TRP A 115 1.82 -10.03 4.05
N VAL A 116 0.89 -10.94 4.31
CA VAL A 116 -0.23 -10.74 5.22
C VAL A 116 -0.02 -11.59 6.48
N PHE A 117 0.05 -10.94 7.63
CA PHE A 117 0.01 -11.56 8.94
C PHE A 117 -1.43 -11.75 9.38
N THR A 118 -1.78 -13.00 9.66
CA THR A 118 -3.13 -13.40 10.04
C THR A 118 -3.08 -14.72 10.81
N SER A 119 -3.98 -14.88 11.77
CA SER A 119 -4.27 -16.15 12.45
C SER A 119 -5.45 -16.89 11.81
N VAL A 120 -6.12 -16.28 10.84
CA VAL A 120 -7.31 -16.80 10.15
C VAL A 120 -7.06 -16.95 8.64
N PRO A 121 -7.78 -17.87 7.96
CA PRO A 121 -7.71 -17.98 6.50
C PRO A 121 -8.05 -16.65 5.82
N LEU A 122 -7.31 -16.30 4.77
CA LEU A 122 -7.53 -15.09 3.99
C LEU A 122 -8.81 -15.22 3.16
N ALA A 123 -9.67 -14.21 3.26
CA ALA A 123 -10.94 -14.13 2.54
C ALA A 123 -11.29 -12.68 2.17
N ALA A 124 -12.05 -12.51 1.10
CA ALA A 124 -12.62 -11.22 0.75
C ALA A 124 -13.56 -10.71 1.85
N GLY A 125 -13.60 -9.39 2.05
CA GLY A 125 -14.35 -8.71 3.11
C GLY A 125 -13.60 -8.54 4.43
N GLN A 126 -12.44 -9.19 4.60
CA GLN A 126 -11.62 -8.99 5.80
C GLN A 126 -11.01 -7.59 5.85
N GLN A 127 -11.03 -7.00 7.04
CA GLN A 127 -10.38 -5.73 7.32
C GLN A 127 -8.87 -5.94 7.48
N ALA A 128 -8.10 -5.00 6.97
CA ALA A 128 -6.66 -5.03 7.01
C ALA A 128 -6.11 -3.65 7.36
N GLU A 129 -4.93 -3.63 7.97
CA GLU A 129 -4.17 -2.42 8.24
C GLU A 129 -2.71 -2.58 7.80
N PHE A 130 -2.11 -1.47 7.37
CA PHE A 130 -0.69 -1.41 7.01
C PHE A 130 -0.22 0.03 6.91
N TYR A 131 1.09 0.22 7.00
CA TYR A 131 1.71 1.51 6.73
C TYR A 131 1.97 1.69 5.24
N VAL A 132 1.63 2.88 4.74
CA VAL A 132 2.07 3.38 3.44
C VAL A 132 2.40 4.86 3.57
N SER A 133 3.36 5.37 2.81
CA SER A 133 3.61 6.82 2.72
C SER A 133 3.13 7.39 1.39
N ARG A 134 3.24 8.72 1.25
CA ARG A 134 3.30 9.35 -0.07
C ARG A 134 4.41 8.75 -0.92
N ILE A 135 4.27 8.87 -2.23
CA ILE A 135 5.21 8.26 -3.18
C ILE A 135 6.05 9.35 -3.81
N LYS A 136 7.37 9.27 -3.65
CA LYS A 136 8.29 10.23 -4.24
C LYS A 136 8.90 9.68 -5.51
N VAL A 137 8.76 10.42 -6.63
CA VAL A 137 9.53 10.16 -7.84
C VAL A 137 11.01 10.46 -7.55
N LYS A 138 11.90 9.52 -7.87
CA LYS A 138 13.34 9.73 -7.74
C LYS A 138 13.80 10.64 -8.88
N HIS A 139 14.48 11.74 -8.53
CA HIS A 139 15.22 12.51 -9.52
C HIS A 139 16.44 11.69 -9.95
N ILE A 140 16.54 11.41 -11.25
CA ILE A 140 17.71 10.81 -11.90
C ILE A 140 18.57 11.97 -12.41
#